data_AF-A0A377DW08-F1
#
_entry.id   AF-A0A377DW08-F1
#
_cell.length_a   1.000
_cell.length_b   1.000
_cell.length_c   1.000
_cell.angle_alpha   90.00
_cell.angle_beta   90.00
_cell.angle_gamma   90.00
#
_symmetry.space_group_name_H-M   'P 1'
#
loop_
_entity.id
_entity.type
_entity.pdbx_description
1 polymer ?
#
loop_
_entity_poly.entity_id
_entity_poly.type
_entity_poly.pdbx_seq_one_letter_code
_entity_poly.pdbx_strand_id
1 'polypeptide(L)'
;MLIQAERPVIVAGGGVINADAAALLQQFAELTSVPVIPTLMGWGCIPDDHELMAGMVGLQTAHRYGNATLLASDMVFGIGNRFANRHTGSVEKYTEGRKIVHIDIEPTQIGRVLCPDLGIVSDAKAALTLLVEVAQEMQKAGRLPCP
;
A
#
# COMPACT_ATOMS: atom_id res chain seq x y z
N MET A 1 0.80 2.92 -13.71
CA MET A 1 1.85 3.11 -12.67
C MET A 1 2.18 1.79 -12.00
N LEU A 2 1.23 1.13 -11.30
CA LEU A 2 1.51 -0.11 -10.57
C LEU A 2 2.09 -1.24 -11.43
N ILE A 3 1.46 -1.57 -12.56
CA ILE A 3 1.92 -2.65 -13.47
C ILE A 3 3.27 -2.40 -14.16
N GLN A 4 3.84 -1.20 -14.02
CA GLN A 4 5.17 -0.86 -14.56
C GLN A 4 6.26 -0.93 -13.50
N ALA A 5 5.90 -1.10 -12.22
CA ALA A 5 6.84 -1.28 -11.14
C ALA A 5 7.33 -2.73 -11.11
N GLU A 6 8.61 -2.92 -10.82
CA GLU A 6 9.22 -4.24 -10.77
C GLU A 6 9.05 -4.89 -9.38
N ARG A 7 9.04 -4.08 -8.31
CA ARG A 7 8.96 -4.53 -6.91
C ARG A 7 8.02 -3.63 -6.10
N PRO A 8 6.74 -3.48 -6.49
CA PRO A 8 5.80 -2.66 -5.75
C PRO A 8 5.46 -3.29 -4.39
N VAL A 9 5.14 -2.44 -3.43
CA VAL A 9 4.51 -2.85 -2.16
C VAL A 9 3.27 -2.00 -1.87
N ILE A 10 2.22 -2.60 -1.35
CA ILE A 10 1.05 -1.89 -0.84
C ILE A 10 1.30 -1.55 0.62
N VAL A 11 1.17 -0.27 1.01
CA VAL A 11 1.19 0.14 2.42
C VAL A 11 -0.24 0.40 2.86
N ALA A 12 -0.77 -0.49 3.70
CA ALA A 12 -2.16 -0.44 4.15
C ALA A 12 -2.28 0.25 5.51
N GLY A 13 -2.94 1.41 5.53
CA GLY A 13 -3.15 2.21 6.73
C GLY A 13 -4.43 1.87 7.47
N GLY A 14 -4.61 2.49 8.64
CA GLY A 14 -5.86 2.38 9.41
C GLY A 14 -7.10 2.91 8.69
N GLY A 15 -6.94 3.72 7.63
CA GLY A 15 -8.04 4.13 6.77
C GLY A 15 -8.73 2.96 6.04
N VAL A 16 -8.01 1.87 5.76
CA VAL A 16 -8.62 0.65 5.19
C VAL A 16 -9.58 0.01 6.19
N ILE A 17 -9.19 -0.07 7.47
CA ILE A 17 -10.05 -0.58 8.54
C ILE A 17 -11.22 0.37 8.78
N ASN A 18 -10.95 1.68 8.84
CA ASN A 18 -11.97 2.70 9.09
C ASN A 18 -13.06 2.73 8.01
N ALA A 19 -12.68 2.46 6.76
CA ALA A 19 -13.61 2.35 5.65
C ALA A 19 -14.27 0.97 5.52
N ASP A 20 -13.97 -0.01 6.40
CA ASP A 20 -14.45 -1.39 6.29
C ASP A 20 -14.13 -2.02 4.92
N ALA A 21 -12.85 -1.96 4.54
CA ALA A 21 -12.36 -2.33 3.21
C ALA A 21 -11.29 -3.44 3.21
N ALA A 22 -11.11 -4.17 4.31
CA ALA A 22 -10.09 -5.23 4.44
C ALA A 22 -10.21 -6.31 3.36
N ALA A 23 -11.43 -6.81 3.10
CA ALA A 23 -11.66 -7.83 2.07
C ALA A 23 -11.30 -7.35 0.65
N LEU A 24 -11.60 -6.09 0.34
CA LEU A 24 -11.26 -5.50 -0.97
C LEU A 24 -9.76 -5.27 -1.11
N LEU A 25 -9.08 -4.86 -0.02
CA LEU A 25 -7.62 -4.73 -0.01
C LEU A 25 -6.96 -6.08 -0.31
N GLN A 26 -7.37 -7.13 0.40
CA GLN A 26 -6.84 -8.48 0.18
C GLN A 26 -7.08 -8.92 -1.27
N GLN A 27 -8.31 -8.78 -1.77
CA GLN A 27 -8.65 -9.11 -3.16
C GLN A 27 -7.80 -8.34 -4.18
N PHE A 28 -7.58 -7.04 -3.94
CA PHE A 28 -6.74 -6.22 -4.82
C PHE A 28 -5.27 -6.69 -4.80
N ALA A 29 -4.73 -7.02 -3.62
CA ALA A 29 -3.38 -7.55 -3.48
C ALA A 29 -3.23 -8.90 -4.20
N GLU A 30 -4.19 -9.81 -4.05
CA GLU A 30 -4.23 -11.11 -4.72
C GLU A 30 -4.26 -10.96 -6.26
N LEU A 31 -5.17 -10.13 -6.78
CA LEU A 31 -5.31 -9.88 -8.23
C LEU A 31 -4.05 -9.30 -8.87
N THR A 32 -3.29 -8.52 -8.11
CA THR A 32 -2.08 -7.85 -8.59
C THR A 32 -0.80 -8.57 -8.21
N SER A 33 -0.88 -9.62 -7.38
CA SER A 33 0.24 -10.32 -6.75
C SER A 33 1.23 -9.39 -6.05
N VAL A 34 0.72 -8.34 -5.39
CA VAL A 34 1.55 -7.31 -4.74
C VAL A 34 1.62 -7.55 -3.23
N PRO A 35 2.84 -7.62 -2.64
CA PRO A 35 3.00 -7.77 -1.20
C PRO A 35 2.42 -6.58 -0.40
N VAL A 36 1.85 -6.88 0.77
CA VAL A 36 1.17 -5.92 1.65
C VAL A 36 1.96 -5.69 2.93
N ILE A 37 2.20 -4.42 3.24
CA ILE A 37 2.82 -3.93 4.47
C ILE A 37 1.74 -3.15 5.25
N PRO A 38 1.09 -3.77 6.24
CA PRO A 38 0.21 -3.02 7.12
C PRO A 38 1.02 -2.06 8.00
N THR A 39 0.50 -0.84 8.19
CA THR A 39 0.93 -0.01 9.32
C THR A 39 0.42 -0.61 10.62
N LEU A 40 0.95 -0.21 11.78
CA LEU A 40 0.41 -0.65 13.07
C LEU A 40 -1.11 -0.43 13.21
N MET A 41 -1.63 0.67 12.63
CA MET A 41 -3.06 0.98 12.66
C MET A 41 -3.89 0.22 11.61
N GLY A 42 -3.25 -0.33 10.59
CA GLY A 42 -3.88 -1.18 9.58
C GLY A 42 -3.66 -2.67 9.85
N TRP A 43 -2.93 -3.03 10.90
CA TRP A 43 -2.58 -4.42 11.19
C TRP A 43 -3.85 -5.25 11.44
N GLY A 44 -4.01 -6.32 10.67
CA GLY A 44 -5.24 -7.11 10.60
C GLY A 44 -6.13 -6.82 9.38
N CYS A 45 -5.80 -5.83 8.53
CA CYS A 45 -6.52 -5.62 7.25
C CYS A 45 -6.22 -6.71 6.20
N ILE A 46 -5.17 -7.49 6.41
CA ILE A 46 -4.86 -8.76 5.73
C ILE A 46 -4.33 -9.72 6.82
N PRO A 47 -4.63 -11.03 6.78
CA PRO A 47 -4.15 -11.98 7.79
C PRO A 47 -2.61 -12.09 7.80
N ASP A 48 -2.02 -12.28 8.98
CA ASP A 48 -0.56 -12.42 9.14
C ASP A 48 -0.01 -13.74 8.55
N ASP A 49 -0.87 -14.75 8.40
CA ASP A 49 -0.56 -16.02 7.76
C ASP A 49 -0.80 -16.01 6.24
N HIS A 50 -1.23 -14.88 5.67
CA HIS A 50 -1.40 -14.72 4.24
C HIS A 50 -0.05 -14.61 3.52
N GLU A 51 0.13 -15.29 2.39
CA GLU A 51 1.41 -15.36 1.65
C GLU A 51 1.92 -13.99 1.17
N LEU A 52 1.02 -13.06 0.87
CA LEU A 52 1.34 -11.68 0.48
C LEU A 52 1.59 -10.73 1.66
N MET A 53 1.42 -11.15 2.91
CA MET A 53 1.73 -10.30 4.07
C MET A 53 3.26 -10.21 4.24
N ALA A 54 3.82 -9.01 4.06
CA ALA A 54 5.26 -8.78 3.97
C ALA A 54 5.90 -8.20 5.25
N GLY A 55 5.17 -8.19 6.36
CA GLY A 55 5.57 -7.64 7.64
C GLY A 55 5.18 -6.19 7.85
N MET A 56 5.30 -5.72 9.10
CA MET A 56 5.19 -4.31 9.44
C MET A 56 6.53 -3.58 9.27
N VAL A 57 6.45 -2.29 8.91
CA VAL A 57 7.59 -1.38 8.75
C VAL A 57 7.59 -0.30 9.83
N GLY A 58 8.78 0.12 10.23
CA GLY A 58 8.97 1.26 11.12
C GLY A 58 10.25 1.21 11.94
N LEU A 59 10.33 2.14 12.90
CA LEU A 59 11.48 2.31 13.78
C LEU A 59 11.44 1.42 15.03
N GLN A 60 10.26 0.92 15.42
CA GLN A 60 10.06 0.16 16.65
C GLN A 60 9.11 -1.02 16.44
N THR A 61 7.83 -0.74 16.18
CA THR A 61 6.80 -1.75 15.91
C THR A 61 6.92 -2.20 14.45
N ALA A 62 7.95 -3.00 14.18
CA ALA A 62 8.35 -3.39 12.85
C ALA A 62 9.01 -4.77 12.85
N HIS A 63 9.13 -5.35 11.67
CA HIS A 63 9.91 -6.56 11.47
C HIS A 63 11.16 -6.27 10.64
N ARG A 64 12.23 -7.04 10.89
CA ARG A 64 13.47 -6.94 10.11
C ARG A 64 13.20 -7.16 8.62
N TYR A 65 12.37 -8.15 8.29
CA TYR A 65 12.01 -8.48 6.93
C TYR A 65 11.10 -7.42 6.30
N GLY A 66 10.13 -6.85 7.05
CA GLY A 66 9.31 -5.74 6.56
C GLY A 66 10.15 -4.53 6.14
N ASN A 67 11.07 -4.09 6.99
CA ASN A 67 11.99 -2.99 6.66
C ASN A 67 12.89 -3.32 5.45
N ALA A 68 13.41 -4.55 5.36
CA ALA A 68 14.23 -4.98 4.22
C ALA A 68 13.43 -5.01 2.90
N THR A 69 12.19 -5.51 2.93
CA THR A 69 11.28 -5.54 1.79
C THR A 69 10.96 -4.14 1.31
N LEU A 70 10.63 -3.21 2.22
CA LEU A 70 10.40 -1.81 1.84
C LEU A 70 11.65 -1.16 1.26
N LEU A 71 12.82 -1.41 1.83
CA LEU A 71 14.08 -0.88 1.28
C LEU A 71 14.45 -1.51 -0.09
N ALA A 72 13.92 -2.69 -0.42
CA ALA A 72 14.12 -3.32 -1.72
C ALA A 72 13.07 -2.92 -2.77
N SER A 73 11.96 -2.29 -2.36
CA SER A 73 10.89 -1.88 -3.28
C SER A 73 11.29 -0.69 -4.15
N ASP A 74 10.66 -0.58 -5.32
CA ASP A 74 10.78 0.56 -6.24
C ASP A 74 9.50 1.42 -6.26
N MET A 75 8.45 0.98 -5.56
CA MET A 75 7.18 1.70 -5.45
C MET A 75 6.49 1.42 -4.11
N VAL A 76 5.90 2.45 -3.51
CA VAL A 76 4.98 2.36 -2.38
C VAL A 76 3.59 2.81 -2.82
N PHE A 77 2.63 1.90 -2.74
CA PHE A 77 1.21 2.16 -3.01
C PHE A 77 0.46 2.33 -1.68
N GLY A 78 0.41 3.56 -1.18
CA GLY A 78 -0.20 3.90 0.11
C GLY A 78 -1.72 4.03 0.03
N ILE A 79 -2.45 3.23 0.80
CA ILE A 79 -3.91 3.24 0.85
C ILE A 79 -4.37 3.47 2.30
N GLY A 80 -5.06 4.59 2.53
CA GLY A 80 -5.62 4.94 3.84
C GLY A 80 -4.55 5.11 4.93
N ASN A 81 -3.30 5.36 4.55
CA ASN A 81 -2.20 5.57 5.47
C ASN A 81 -1.82 7.06 5.52
N ARG A 82 -1.35 7.49 6.69
CA ARG A 82 -0.47 8.65 6.79
C ARG A 82 0.97 8.17 6.89
N PHE A 83 1.91 8.92 6.34
CA PHE A 83 3.35 8.65 6.47
C PHE A 83 3.86 9.10 7.84
N ALA A 84 3.51 8.34 8.88
CA ALA A 84 3.85 8.66 10.26
C ALA A 84 5.37 8.63 10.49
N ASN A 85 5.88 9.54 11.32
CA ASN A 85 7.32 9.64 11.62
C ASN A 85 7.93 8.30 12.11
N ARG A 86 7.22 7.51 12.91
CA ARG A 86 7.71 6.20 13.38
C ARG A 86 7.62 5.07 12.34
N HIS A 87 6.88 5.28 11.26
CA HIS A 87 6.83 4.38 10.10
C HIS A 87 7.96 4.71 9.12
N THR A 88 8.18 5.99 8.84
CA THR A 88 9.14 6.43 7.81
C THR A 88 10.56 6.61 8.32
N GLY A 89 10.75 7.12 9.54
CA GLY A 89 12.03 7.68 9.94
C GLY A 89 12.40 8.91 9.11
N SER A 90 13.57 8.90 8.49
CA SER A 90 13.99 9.93 7.53
C SER A 90 13.20 9.76 6.22
N VAL A 91 12.45 10.78 5.82
CA VAL A 91 11.63 10.76 4.60
C VAL A 91 12.50 10.53 3.37
N GLU A 92 13.69 11.12 3.33
CA GLU A 92 14.64 10.99 2.22
C GLU A 92 15.04 9.53 1.99
N LYS A 93 15.32 8.79 3.07
CA LYS A 93 15.65 7.35 2.99
C LYS A 93 14.43 6.50 2.63
N TYR A 94 13.26 6.89 3.14
CA TYR A 94 12.03 6.19 2.86
C TYR A 94 11.66 6.28 1.36
N THR A 95 11.86 7.43 0.73
CA THR A 95 11.49 7.69 -0.66
C THR A 95 12.63 7.49 -1.68
N GLU A 96 13.86 7.25 -1.23
CA GLU A 96 15.02 7.07 -2.11
C GLU A 96 14.79 5.98 -3.16
N GLY A 97 14.76 6.38 -4.44
CA GLY A 97 14.58 5.48 -5.57
C GLY A 97 13.18 4.86 -5.70
N ARG A 98 12.17 5.41 -5.01
CA ARG A 98 10.80 4.86 -5.00
C ARG A 98 9.75 5.84 -5.50
N LYS A 99 8.83 5.35 -6.32
CA LYS A 99 7.59 6.07 -6.64
C LYS A 99 6.57 5.91 -5.52
N ILE A 100 5.85 6.98 -5.19
CA ILE A 100 4.86 6.99 -4.12
C ILE A 100 3.47 7.32 -4.68
N VAL A 101 2.53 6.42 -4.48
CA VAL A 101 1.10 6.69 -4.64
C VAL A 101 0.49 6.84 -3.25
N HIS A 102 -0.39 7.83 -3.07
CA HIS A 102 -1.04 8.08 -1.79
C HIS A 102 -2.54 8.31 -1.98
N ILE A 103 -3.35 7.41 -1.46
CA ILE A 103 -4.81 7.51 -1.40
C ILE A 103 -5.22 7.80 0.03
N ASP A 104 -5.83 8.96 0.26
CA ASP A 104 -6.35 9.38 1.57
C ASP A 104 -7.68 10.12 1.38
N ILE A 105 -8.59 10.00 2.34
CA ILE A 105 -9.89 10.67 2.27
C ILE A 105 -9.77 12.16 2.59
N GLU A 106 -8.74 12.55 3.35
CA GLU A 106 -8.51 13.91 3.80
C GLU A 106 -7.47 14.60 2.91
N PRO A 107 -7.87 15.61 2.09
CA PRO A 107 -6.96 16.27 1.15
C PRO A 107 -5.69 16.81 1.80
N THR A 108 -5.80 17.31 3.04
CA THR A 108 -4.67 17.93 3.75
C THR A 108 -3.63 16.93 4.26
N GLN A 109 -3.88 15.61 4.17
CA GLN A 109 -2.86 14.59 4.48
C GLN A 109 -1.93 14.32 3.30
N ILE A 110 -2.41 14.50 2.07
CA ILE A 110 -1.64 14.28 0.84
C ILE A 110 -0.63 15.41 0.68
N GLY A 111 0.66 15.09 0.60
CA GLY A 111 1.73 16.10 0.50
C GLY A 111 2.20 16.66 1.86
N ARG A 112 1.59 16.26 2.98
CA ARG A 112 1.88 16.84 4.30
C ARG A 112 3.27 16.48 4.84
N VAL A 113 3.67 15.22 4.67
CA VAL A 113 4.97 14.71 5.17
C VAL A 113 5.96 14.51 4.04
N LEU A 114 5.47 14.08 2.88
CA LEU A 114 6.23 13.86 1.66
C LEU A 114 5.33 14.14 0.46
N CYS A 115 5.90 14.61 -0.64
CA CYS A 115 5.18 14.85 -1.88
C CYS A 115 5.05 13.52 -2.66
N PRO A 116 3.84 12.98 -2.88
CA PRO A 116 3.68 11.75 -3.66
C PRO A 116 3.76 12.04 -5.16
N ASP A 117 4.18 11.04 -5.95
CA ASP A 117 4.11 11.09 -7.42
C ASP A 117 2.66 11.11 -7.92
N LEU A 118 1.74 10.49 -7.17
CA LEU A 118 0.31 10.55 -7.40
C LEU A 118 -0.45 10.59 -6.06
N GLY A 119 -1.19 11.66 -5.84
CA GLY A 119 -2.13 11.79 -4.72
C GLY A 119 -3.58 11.68 -5.20
N ILE A 120 -4.39 10.84 -4.55
CA ILE A 120 -5.82 10.69 -4.85
C ILE A 120 -6.62 10.92 -3.57
N VAL A 121 -7.53 11.90 -3.62
CA VAL A 121 -8.48 12.13 -2.53
C VAL A 121 -9.66 11.16 -2.67
N SER A 122 -9.77 10.19 -1.77
CA SER A 122 -10.87 9.21 -1.81
C SER A 122 -11.05 8.47 -0.49
N ASP A 123 -12.29 8.05 -0.23
CA ASP A 123 -12.55 6.98 0.72
C ASP A 123 -11.86 5.68 0.27
N ALA A 124 -11.27 4.94 1.21
CA ALA A 124 -10.48 3.75 0.87
C ALA A 124 -11.34 2.62 0.27
N LYS A 125 -12.59 2.44 0.72
CA LYS A 125 -13.50 1.42 0.17
C LYS A 125 -13.88 1.78 -1.26
N ALA A 126 -14.27 3.03 -1.50
CA ALA A 126 -14.61 3.53 -2.83
C ALA A 126 -13.43 3.39 -3.81
N ALA A 127 -12.23 3.77 -3.40
CA ALA A 127 -11.02 3.61 -4.21
C ALA A 127 -10.73 2.13 -4.51
N LEU A 128 -10.76 1.26 -3.48
CA LEU A 128 -10.49 -0.16 -3.63
C LEU A 128 -11.52 -0.88 -4.51
N THR A 129 -12.80 -0.50 -4.44
CA THR A 129 -13.83 -1.05 -5.35
C THR A 129 -13.46 -0.82 -6.81
N LEU A 130 -13.04 0.40 -7.17
CA LEU A 130 -12.62 0.73 -8.54
C LEU A 130 -11.29 0.05 -8.90
N LEU A 131 -10.35 -0.01 -7.97
CA LEU A 131 -9.07 -0.68 -8.19
C LEU A 131 -9.25 -2.18 -8.47
N VAL A 132 -10.14 -2.85 -7.74
CA VAL A 132 -10.48 -4.27 -7.96
C VAL A 132 -11.14 -4.46 -9.32
N GLU A 133 -12.13 -3.64 -9.70
CA GLU A 133 -12.80 -3.73 -11.00
C GLU A 133 -11.79 -3.64 -12.14
N VAL A 134 -10.95 -2.60 -12.12
CA VAL A 134 -9.91 -2.40 -13.13
C VAL A 134 -8.87 -3.52 -13.12
N ALA A 135 -8.49 -4.04 -11.94
CA ALA A 135 -7.57 -5.17 -11.85
C ALA A 135 -8.17 -6.43 -12.50
N GLN A 136 -9.46 -6.71 -12.29
CA GLN A 136 -10.14 -7.83 -12.94
C GLN A 136 -10.22 -7.67 -14.46
N GLU A 137 -10.50 -6.47 -14.96
CA GLU A 137 -10.46 -6.17 -16.40
C GLU A 137 -9.05 -6.40 -16.98
N MET A 138 -8.01 -5.95 -16.28
CA MET A 138 -6.62 -6.15 -16.70
C MET A 138 -6.21 -7.63 -16.67
N GLN A 139 -6.67 -8.39 -15.67
CA GLN A 139 -6.44 -9.83 -15.60
C GLN A 139 -7.12 -10.55 -16.77
N LYS A 140 -8.39 -10.23 -17.08
CA LYS A 140 -9.11 -10.75 -18.26
C LYS A 140 -8.40 -10.39 -19.57
N ALA A 141 -7.75 -9.22 -19.62
CA ALA A 141 -6.95 -8.78 -20.77
C ALA A 141 -5.53 -9.39 -20.81
N GLY A 142 -5.17 -10.27 -19.87
CA GLY A 142 -3.85 -10.92 -19.80
C GLY A 142 -2.70 -9.97 -19.44
N ARG A 143 -2.99 -8.85 -18.77
CA ARG A 143 -2.00 -7.82 -18.39
C ARG A 143 -1.52 -7.93 -16.94
N LEU A 144 -2.16 -8.78 -16.15
CA LEU A 144 -1.74 -9.13 -14.80
C LEU A 144 -1.35 -10.61 -14.74
N PRO A 145 -0.48 -11.01 -13.81
CA PRO A 145 -0.21 -12.42 -13.57
C PRO A 145 -1.52 -13.18 -13.29
N CYS A 146 -1.63 -14.37 -13.86
CA CYS A 146 -2.68 -15.31 -13.44
C CYS A 146 -2.28 -15.86 -12.06
N PRO A 147 -3.22 -15.95 -11.11
CA PRO A 147 -2.99 -16.60 -9.81
C PRO A 147 -2.64 -18.08 -9.98
#